data_AF-A0A956IP13-F1
#
_entry.id   AF-A0A956IP13-F1
#
_cell.length_a   1.000
_cell.length_b   1.000
_cell.length_c   1.000
_cell.angle_alpha   90.00
_cell.angle_beta   90.00
_cell.angle_gamma   90.00
#
_symmetry.space_group_name_H-M   'P 1'
#
loop_
_entity.id
_entity.type
_entity.pdbx_description
1 polymer ?
#
loop_
_entity_poly.entity_id
_entity_poly.type
_entity_poly.pdbx_seq_one_letter_code
_entity_poly.pdbx_strand_id
1 'polypeptide(L)'
;MWKRIAQVIVLTPVLVWFVACSSDDEGPDQLTCTGEQCNLECPVGSPDCQAACTKGADCDLDCNDATCDLDCGSKSDCTADCSEVGGCDARCEGQSSCAIDCTGAGGCDLGCAGGSECQIDCKENCGGGCTGNSDCHLSCEAGCDVGCNGNARCDLTCKTNCFVCCKGSTDCELKCTDAEVTECPGGDGSTIYVCGRECPSSAECKYDGAATTDGTTPANQ
;
A
#
# COMPACT_ATOMS: atom_id res chain seq x y z
N MET A 1 -58.37 31.43 34.28
CA MET A 1 -58.04 31.36 32.85
C MET A 1 -56.61 30.86 32.72
N TRP A 2 -56.42 29.57 32.43
CA TRP A 2 -55.10 28.97 32.21
C TRP A 2 -55.10 28.34 30.82
N LYS A 3 -54.28 28.89 29.92
CA LYS A 3 -54.11 28.47 28.53
C LYS A 3 -52.99 27.42 28.54
N ARG A 4 -53.33 26.13 28.39
CA ARG A 4 -52.34 25.07 28.20
C ARG A 4 -51.84 25.13 26.77
N ILE A 5 -50.53 25.35 26.61
CA ILE A 5 -49.79 25.29 25.35
C ILE A 5 -49.47 23.82 25.11
N ALA A 6 -49.98 23.25 24.02
CA ALA A 6 -49.61 21.93 23.55
C ALA A 6 -48.31 22.05 22.74
N GLN A 7 -47.20 21.54 23.29
CA GLN A 7 -45.97 21.33 22.55
C GLN A 7 -46.13 20.06 21.70
N VAL A 8 -46.07 20.21 20.38
CA VAL A 8 -45.94 19.10 19.44
C VAL A 8 -44.46 18.77 19.36
N ILE A 9 -44.07 17.63 19.94
CA ILE A 9 -42.74 17.05 19.80
C ILE A 9 -42.68 16.42 18.41
N VAL A 10 -41.93 17.05 17.50
CA VAL A 10 -41.63 16.50 16.18
C VAL A 10 -40.46 15.54 16.35
N LEU A 11 -40.76 14.24 16.38
CA LEU A 11 -39.77 13.17 16.27
C LEU A 11 -39.37 13.04 14.79
N THR A 12 -38.27 13.66 14.41
CA THR A 12 -37.61 13.38 13.13
C THR A 12 -36.82 12.07 13.24
N PRO A 13 -37.09 11.06 12.40
CA PRO A 13 -36.27 9.86 12.34
C PRO A 13 -34.91 10.22 11.73
N VAL A 14 -33.84 9.97 12.48
CA VAL A 14 -32.47 9.95 11.95
C VAL A 14 -32.38 8.67 11.11
N LEU A 15 -32.62 8.82 9.81
CA LEU A 15 -32.29 7.79 8.82
C LEU A 15 -30.76 7.74 8.73
N VAL A 16 -30.18 6.69 9.30
CA VAL A 16 -28.80 6.30 9.01
C VAL A 16 -28.81 5.70 7.61
N TRP A 17 -28.28 6.43 6.64
CA TRP A 17 -28.09 5.93 5.28
C TRP A 17 -26.85 5.04 5.30
N PHE A 18 -27.05 3.74 5.15
CA PHE A 18 -26.00 2.87 4.63
C PHE A 18 -25.89 3.21 3.15
N VAL A 19 -24.83 3.91 2.76
CA VAL A 19 -24.50 4.14 1.35
C VAL A 19 -23.92 2.82 0.85
N ALA A 20 -24.76 2.04 0.18
CA ALA A 20 -24.31 0.91 -0.61
C ALA A 20 -23.65 1.46 -1.87
N CYS A 21 -22.36 1.16 -2.08
CA CYS A 21 -21.66 1.48 -3.33
C CYS A 21 -22.42 0.84 -4.52
N SER A 22 -22.71 1.66 -5.52
CA SER A 22 -23.49 1.29 -6.71
C SER A 22 -22.58 0.66 -7.75
N SER A 23 -22.65 -0.66 -7.92
CA SER A 23 -21.99 -1.41 -9.00
C SER A 23 -22.89 -1.44 -10.23
N ASP A 24 -22.80 -0.42 -11.09
CA ASP A 24 -23.40 -0.45 -12.44
C ASP A 24 -22.28 -0.36 -13.48
N ASP A 25 -21.65 -1.48 -13.83
CA ASP A 25 -21.20 -1.83 -15.20
C ASP A 25 -20.37 -3.13 -15.18
N GLU A 26 -20.57 -3.98 -16.19
CA GLU A 26 -19.95 -5.31 -16.35
C GLU A 26 -18.44 -5.20 -16.68
N GLY A 27 -17.62 -4.92 -15.66
CA GLY A 27 -16.17 -5.11 -15.63
C GLY A 27 -15.76 -5.97 -14.42
N PRO A 28 -14.49 -6.42 -14.29
CA PRO A 28 -14.05 -7.11 -13.07
C PRO A 28 -14.40 -6.25 -11.85
N ASP A 29 -14.76 -6.89 -10.74
CA ASP A 29 -15.33 -6.30 -9.52
C ASP A 29 -14.53 -5.07 -9.01
N GLN A 30 -14.76 -3.90 -9.62
CA GLN A 30 -14.05 -2.66 -9.32
C GLN A 30 -14.88 -1.80 -8.38
N LEU A 31 -14.43 -1.73 -7.14
CA LEU A 31 -15.00 -0.88 -6.10
C LEU A 31 -14.47 0.55 -6.29
N THR A 32 -15.34 1.55 -6.20
CA THR A 32 -14.95 2.96 -6.34
C THR A 32 -15.46 3.80 -5.18
N CYS A 33 -14.58 4.66 -4.65
CA CYS A 33 -14.88 5.63 -3.61
C CYS A 33 -14.46 7.03 -4.05
N THR A 34 -15.28 8.05 -3.74
CA THR A 34 -15.03 9.41 -4.22
C THR A 34 -15.34 10.48 -3.17
N GLY A 35 -14.31 11.13 -2.65
CA GLY A 35 -14.41 12.32 -1.79
C GLY A 35 -15.10 12.12 -0.44
N GLU A 36 -15.29 10.87 -0.03
CA GLU A 36 -15.91 10.48 1.24
C GLU A 36 -15.18 9.29 1.85
N GLN A 37 -15.57 8.93 3.07
CA GLN A 37 -15.07 7.73 3.72
C GLN A 37 -15.84 6.49 3.24
N CYS A 38 -15.14 5.49 2.75
CA CYS A 38 -15.70 4.22 2.30
C CYS A 38 -15.05 3.06 3.03
N ASN A 39 -15.88 2.10 3.42
CA ASN A 39 -15.43 0.75 3.76
C ASN A 39 -15.83 -0.16 2.60
N LEU A 40 -14.84 -0.76 1.96
CA LEU A 40 -14.94 -1.55 0.74
C LEU A 40 -14.60 -2.99 1.11
N GLU A 41 -15.51 -3.91 0.83
CA GLU A 41 -15.30 -5.34 1.11
C GLU A 41 -15.31 -6.09 -0.21
N CYS A 42 -14.24 -6.83 -0.46
CA CYS A 42 -14.12 -7.67 -1.64
C CYS A 42 -15.11 -8.84 -1.57
N PRO A 43 -15.78 -9.21 -2.69
CA PRO A 43 -16.70 -10.32 -2.69
C PRO A 43 -16.00 -11.65 -2.34
N VAL A 44 -16.57 -12.38 -1.38
CA VAL A 44 -16.04 -13.68 -0.96
C VAL A 44 -15.99 -14.65 -2.16
N GLY A 45 -14.82 -15.22 -2.40
CA GLY A 45 -14.58 -16.18 -3.48
C GLY A 45 -14.22 -15.55 -4.83
N SER A 46 -14.11 -14.22 -4.92
CA SER A 46 -13.44 -13.57 -6.03
C SER A 46 -11.92 -13.71 -5.85
N PRO A 47 -11.17 -14.17 -6.86
CA PRO A 47 -9.72 -14.34 -6.75
C PRO A 47 -8.97 -13.02 -6.74
N ASP A 48 -9.53 -12.01 -7.40
CA ASP A 48 -8.96 -10.69 -7.61
C ASP A 48 -10.01 -9.63 -7.29
N CYS A 49 -9.60 -8.56 -6.62
CA CYS A 49 -10.45 -7.45 -6.23
C CYS A 49 -9.74 -6.13 -6.50
N GLN A 50 -10.44 -5.14 -7.06
CA GLN A 50 -9.83 -3.85 -7.37
C GLN A 50 -10.62 -2.74 -6.72
N ALA A 51 -9.94 -1.82 -6.05
CA ALA A 51 -10.56 -0.64 -5.45
C ALA A 51 -9.85 0.63 -5.90
N ALA A 52 -10.61 1.68 -6.18
CA ALA A 52 -10.08 2.98 -6.56
C ALA A 52 -10.70 4.10 -5.73
N CYS A 53 -9.82 4.93 -5.16
CA CYS A 53 -10.15 5.98 -4.20
C CYS A 53 -9.71 7.32 -4.77
N THR A 54 -10.67 8.23 -4.95
CA THR A 54 -10.41 9.47 -5.67
C THR A 54 -10.97 10.70 -4.99
N LYS A 55 -10.42 11.86 -5.34
CA LYS A 55 -10.84 13.19 -4.87
C LYS A 55 -10.75 13.34 -3.34
N GLY A 56 -9.74 12.74 -2.74
CA GLY A 56 -9.54 12.71 -1.30
C GLY A 56 -10.59 11.88 -0.58
N ALA A 57 -10.75 10.66 -1.05
CA ALA A 57 -11.54 9.65 -0.37
C ALA A 57 -10.72 9.00 0.75
N ASP A 58 -11.39 8.58 1.82
CA ASP A 58 -10.78 7.76 2.86
C ASP A 58 -11.26 6.33 2.66
N CYS A 59 -10.39 5.44 2.19
CA CYS A 59 -10.74 4.07 1.85
C CYS A 59 -10.16 3.07 2.83
N ASP A 60 -11.02 2.20 3.30
CA ASP A 60 -10.66 0.98 4.00
C ASP A 60 -11.09 -0.18 3.10
N LEU A 61 -10.14 -1.02 2.66
CA LEU A 61 -10.39 -2.17 1.79
C LEU A 61 -10.09 -3.46 2.54
N ASP A 62 -11.13 -4.28 2.74
CA ASP A 62 -10.99 -5.65 3.24
C ASP A 62 -11.02 -6.65 2.08
N CYS A 63 -9.90 -7.35 1.92
CA CYS A 63 -9.67 -8.26 0.81
C CYS A 63 -10.34 -9.62 0.92
N ASN A 64 -10.86 -10.02 2.09
CA ASN A 64 -11.61 -11.27 2.25
C ASN A 64 -10.96 -12.49 1.57
N ASP A 65 -9.66 -12.70 1.80
CA ASP A 65 -8.83 -13.76 1.21
C ASP A 65 -8.52 -13.65 -0.30
N ALA A 66 -8.88 -12.53 -0.94
CA ALA A 66 -8.60 -12.24 -2.35
C ALA A 66 -7.27 -11.51 -2.54
N THR A 67 -6.73 -11.56 -3.77
CA THR A 67 -5.66 -10.64 -4.17
C THR A 67 -6.28 -9.28 -4.45
N CYS A 68 -5.74 -8.20 -3.88
CA CYS A 68 -6.29 -6.87 -4.08
C CYS A 68 -5.33 -5.88 -4.74
N ASP A 69 -5.89 -5.07 -5.63
CA ASP A 69 -5.26 -3.85 -6.11
C ASP A 69 -5.99 -2.62 -5.55
N LEU A 70 -5.30 -1.78 -4.77
CA LEU A 70 -5.83 -0.53 -4.26
C LEU A 70 -5.15 0.69 -4.93
N ASP A 71 -5.92 1.48 -5.68
CA ASP A 71 -5.46 2.72 -6.32
C ASP A 71 -5.94 3.95 -5.56
N CYS A 72 -4.99 4.68 -4.98
CA CYS A 72 -5.20 5.84 -4.14
C CYS A 72 -4.79 7.11 -4.87
N GLY A 73 -5.78 7.65 -5.58
CA GLY A 73 -5.68 8.90 -6.28
C GLY A 73 -5.50 10.08 -5.33
N SER A 74 -5.15 11.24 -5.88
CA SER A 74 -4.65 12.39 -5.12
C SER A 74 -5.46 12.77 -3.88
N LYS A 75 -4.72 12.97 -2.78
CA LYS A 75 -5.16 13.40 -1.46
C LYS A 75 -6.05 12.41 -0.72
N SER A 76 -5.99 11.14 -1.10
CA SER A 76 -6.79 10.08 -0.48
C SER A 76 -5.99 9.39 0.62
N ASP A 77 -6.67 8.97 1.67
CA ASP A 77 -6.09 8.13 2.72
C ASP A 77 -6.63 6.71 2.53
N CYS A 78 -5.74 5.75 2.42
CA CYS A 78 -6.07 4.41 1.97
C CYS A 78 -5.48 3.36 2.89
N THR A 79 -6.29 2.39 3.27
CA THR A 79 -5.87 1.21 4.02
C THR A 79 -6.36 -0.04 3.29
N ALA A 80 -5.51 -1.06 3.19
CA ALA A 80 -5.94 -2.39 2.78
C ALA A 80 -5.48 -3.43 3.80
N ASP A 81 -6.40 -4.31 4.21
CA ASP A 81 -6.14 -5.44 5.09
C ASP A 81 -6.13 -6.75 4.29
N CYS A 82 -4.96 -7.36 4.26
CA CYS A 82 -4.63 -8.58 3.53
C CYS A 82 -3.88 -9.55 4.46
N SER A 83 -4.17 -9.44 5.75
CA SER A 83 -3.47 -10.13 6.81
C SER A 83 -3.86 -11.62 6.92
N GLU A 84 -4.92 -12.09 6.26
CA GLU A 84 -5.32 -13.51 6.31
C GLU A 84 -4.74 -14.31 5.13
N VAL A 85 -5.18 -14.03 3.89
CA VAL A 85 -4.74 -14.68 2.64
C VAL A 85 -4.83 -13.67 1.49
N GLY A 86 -3.96 -13.80 0.48
CA GLY A 86 -3.97 -12.95 -0.72
C GLY A 86 -2.90 -11.85 -0.71
N GLY A 87 -2.34 -11.56 -1.87
CA GLY A 87 -1.39 -10.45 -2.02
C GLY A 87 -2.13 -9.13 -2.19
N CYS A 88 -1.52 -8.04 -1.76
CA CYS A 88 -2.10 -6.71 -1.91
C CYS A 88 -1.11 -5.72 -2.45
N ASP A 89 -1.48 -5.19 -3.61
CA ASP A 89 -0.72 -4.17 -4.28
C ASP A 89 -1.43 -2.84 -4.08
N ALA A 90 -0.67 -1.81 -3.71
CA ALA A 90 -1.21 -0.47 -3.54
C ALA A 90 -0.42 0.56 -4.33
N ARG A 91 -1.16 1.50 -4.92
CA ARG A 91 -0.60 2.61 -5.68
C ARG A 91 -1.10 3.93 -5.14
N CYS A 92 -0.19 4.83 -4.85
CA CYS A 92 -0.50 6.04 -4.09
C CYS A 92 0.14 7.24 -4.75
N GLU A 93 -0.70 8.15 -5.26
CA GLU A 93 -0.24 9.28 -6.04
C GLU A 93 -0.80 10.62 -5.55
N GLY A 94 0.03 11.65 -5.58
CA GLY A 94 -0.42 13.04 -5.46
C GLY A 94 -0.85 13.44 -4.05
N GLN A 95 0.08 13.30 -3.08
CA GLN A 95 -0.10 13.62 -1.66
C GLN A 95 -1.14 12.74 -0.97
N SER A 96 -1.15 11.46 -1.31
CA SER A 96 -2.03 10.45 -0.71
C SER A 96 -1.26 9.66 0.34
N SER A 97 -1.99 9.02 1.26
CA SER A 97 -1.41 8.12 2.26
C SER A 97 -1.91 6.71 2.02
N CYS A 98 -1.03 5.72 2.05
CA CYS A 98 -1.40 4.31 1.95
C CYS A 98 -0.78 3.47 3.06
N ALA A 99 -1.58 2.64 3.70
CA ALA A 99 -1.14 1.67 4.69
C ALA A 99 -1.65 0.28 4.31
N ILE A 100 -0.74 -0.66 4.04
CA ILE A 100 -1.10 -2.03 3.65
C ILE A 100 -0.57 -3.01 4.70
N ASP A 101 -1.47 -3.84 5.23
CA ASP A 101 -1.11 -4.94 6.13
C ASP A 101 -1.19 -6.27 5.38
N CYS A 102 -0.02 -6.89 5.19
CA CYS A 102 0.16 -8.18 4.55
C CYS A 102 0.86 -9.18 5.45
N THR A 103 0.68 -9.05 6.76
CA THR A 103 1.46 -9.81 7.74
C THR A 103 1.14 -11.32 7.77
N GLY A 104 -0.01 -11.78 7.26
CA GLY A 104 -0.28 -13.22 7.14
C GLY A 104 -0.14 -13.82 5.74
N ALA A 105 -0.35 -13.06 4.68
CA ALA A 105 -0.26 -13.58 3.31
C ALA A 105 1.15 -13.47 2.68
N GLY A 106 1.90 -12.41 3.00
CA GLY A 106 3.14 -12.04 2.30
C GLY A 106 2.90 -11.59 0.85
N GLY A 107 3.96 -11.16 0.16
CA GLY A 107 3.89 -10.89 -1.30
C GLY A 107 3.08 -9.65 -1.69
N CYS A 108 3.35 -8.51 -1.06
CA CYS A 108 2.68 -7.25 -1.36
C CYS A 108 3.64 -6.23 -1.96
N ASP A 109 3.20 -5.54 -3.02
CA ASP A 109 3.99 -4.53 -3.68
C ASP A 109 3.41 -3.12 -3.53
N LEU A 110 4.29 -2.16 -3.19
CA LEU A 110 3.93 -0.75 -3.05
C LEU A 110 4.43 0.11 -4.21
N GLY A 111 3.57 0.96 -4.77
CA GLY A 111 3.97 1.99 -5.73
C GLY A 111 3.63 3.39 -5.26
N CYS A 112 4.63 4.22 -4.98
CA CYS A 112 4.39 5.55 -4.40
C CYS A 112 5.06 6.69 -5.17
N ALA A 113 4.26 7.70 -5.48
CA ALA A 113 4.68 8.82 -6.31
C ALA A 113 3.98 10.13 -5.92
N GLY A 114 4.53 11.25 -6.38
CA GLY A 114 3.84 12.55 -6.28
C GLY A 114 3.73 13.11 -4.87
N GLY A 115 4.64 12.74 -3.95
CA GLY A 115 4.66 13.27 -2.58
C GLY A 115 3.73 12.51 -1.63
N SER A 116 3.46 11.25 -1.93
CA SER A 116 2.65 10.36 -1.12
C SER A 116 3.47 9.75 0.03
N GLU A 117 2.78 9.36 1.09
CA GLU A 117 3.34 8.59 2.20
C GLU A 117 2.80 7.17 2.13
N CYS A 118 3.68 6.19 2.22
CA CYS A 118 3.29 4.82 2.02
C CYS A 118 3.96 3.89 3.01
N GLN A 119 3.15 3.04 3.61
CA GLN A 119 3.54 2.09 4.63
C GLN A 119 3.10 0.68 4.21
N ILE A 120 4.05 -0.25 4.25
CA ILE A 120 3.76 -1.69 4.16
C ILE A 120 4.32 -2.37 5.40
N ASP A 121 3.45 -3.12 6.07
CA ASP A 121 3.81 -4.10 7.07
C ASP A 121 3.54 -5.49 6.50
N CYS A 122 4.57 -6.33 6.43
CA CYS A 122 4.40 -7.64 5.83
C CYS A 122 5.34 -8.68 6.43
N LYS A 123 5.12 -9.95 6.09
CA LYS A 123 5.97 -11.03 6.60
C LYS A 123 7.19 -11.27 5.71
N GLU A 124 6.95 -11.62 4.45
CA GLU A 124 8.01 -12.01 3.53
C GLU A 124 7.70 -11.64 2.08
N ASN A 125 8.76 -11.49 1.27
CA ASN A 125 8.70 -11.29 -0.18
C ASN A 125 7.90 -10.05 -0.63
N CYS A 126 8.01 -8.96 0.11
CA CYS A 126 7.29 -7.72 -0.21
C CYS A 126 8.20 -6.76 -0.93
N GLY A 127 7.67 -6.16 -1.98
CA GLY A 127 8.38 -5.21 -2.81
C GLY A 127 7.83 -3.80 -2.66
N GLY A 128 8.53 -2.86 -3.27
CA GLY A 128 7.92 -1.60 -3.61
C GLY A 128 8.91 -0.54 -4.03
N GLY A 129 8.38 0.62 -4.39
CA GLY A 129 9.24 1.75 -4.63
C GLY A 129 8.58 3.10 -4.47
N CYS A 130 9.43 4.06 -4.14
CA CYS A 130 9.07 5.46 -4.07
C CYS A 130 9.81 6.26 -5.15
N THR A 131 9.07 7.15 -5.80
CA THR A 131 9.61 8.11 -6.76
C THR A 131 9.22 9.54 -6.41
N GLY A 132 10.00 10.49 -6.93
CA GLY A 132 9.69 11.92 -6.77
C GLY A 132 10.10 12.42 -5.39
N ASN A 133 9.12 12.81 -4.56
CA ASN A 133 9.31 13.36 -3.22
C ASN A 133 8.45 12.62 -2.19
N SER A 134 8.33 11.31 -2.37
CA SER A 134 7.45 10.42 -1.61
C SER A 134 8.23 9.69 -0.52
N ASP A 135 7.54 9.27 0.53
CA ASP A 135 8.10 8.56 1.68
C ASP A 135 7.59 7.10 1.68
N CYS A 136 8.51 6.13 1.66
CA CYS A 136 8.22 4.70 1.72
C CYS A 136 8.74 4.11 3.03
N HIS A 137 7.86 3.51 3.80
CA HIS A 137 8.17 2.77 5.02
C HIS A 137 7.81 1.31 4.80
N LEU A 138 8.81 0.43 4.79
CA LEU A 138 8.62 -1.01 4.63
C LEU A 138 9.17 -1.74 5.85
N SER A 139 8.36 -2.62 6.42
CA SER A 139 8.68 -3.41 7.60
C SER A 139 8.39 -4.87 7.33
N CYS A 140 9.39 -5.73 7.48
CA CYS A 140 9.18 -7.16 7.25
C CYS A 140 10.16 -8.11 7.95
N GLU A 141 9.92 -9.41 7.84
CA GLU A 141 10.82 -10.43 8.37
C GLU A 141 11.96 -10.75 7.39
N ALA A 142 11.64 -11.13 6.15
CA ALA A 142 12.68 -11.53 5.20
C ALA A 142 12.30 -11.36 3.72
N GLY A 143 13.31 -11.19 2.86
CA GLY A 143 13.11 -11.21 1.41
C GLY A 143 12.41 -9.98 0.86
N CYS A 144 12.48 -8.85 1.56
CA CYS A 144 11.80 -7.63 1.15
C CYS A 144 12.75 -6.62 0.57
N ASP A 145 12.29 -5.99 -0.49
CA ASP A 145 13.14 -5.24 -1.37
C ASP A 145 12.43 -3.93 -1.74
N VAL A 146 13.06 -2.79 -1.49
CA VAL A 146 12.48 -1.47 -1.81
C VAL A 146 13.43 -0.65 -2.65
N GLY A 147 12.91 0.10 -3.61
CA GLY A 147 13.72 1.03 -4.39
C GLY A 147 13.22 2.47 -4.35
N CYS A 148 14.17 3.38 -4.32
CA CYS A 148 13.94 4.81 -4.16
C CYS A 148 14.60 5.53 -5.33
N ASN A 149 13.85 6.42 -5.97
CA ASN A 149 14.36 7.22 -7.07
C ASN A 149 14.00 8.71 -6.91
N GLY A 150 14.93 9.58 -7.30
CA GLY A 150 14.74 11.03 -7.26
C GLY A 150 15.12 11.63 -5.91
N ASN A 151 14.12 12.19 -5.21
CA ASN A 151 14.25 12.75 -3.85
C ASN A 151 13.35 12.00 -2.85
N ALA A 152 12.99 10.76 -3.18
CA ALA A 152 12.21 9.90 -2.30
C ALA A 152 13.00 9.55 -1.04
N ARG A 153 12.27 9.27 0.04
CA ARG A 153 12.81 8.63 1.23
C ARG A 153 12.34 7.18 1.29
N CYS A 154 13.24 6.26 1.62
CA CYS A 154 12.83 4.91 1.98
C CYS A 154 13.48 4.47 3.27
N ASP A 155 12.66 3.98 4.18
CA ASP A 155 13.08 3.32 5.40
C ASP A 155 12.64 1.85 5.33
N LEU A 156 13.60 0.93 5.26
CA LEU A 156 13.36 -0.52 5.31
C LEU A 156 13.84 -1.08 6.65
N THR A 157 12.92 -1.68 7.40
CA THR A 157 13.25 -2.51 8.57
C THR A 157 13.04 -3.97 8.23
N CYS A 158 14.08 -4.78 8.38
CA CYS A 158 14.06 -6.19 8.04
C CYS A 158 14.86 -7.05 9.04
N LYS A 159 14.56 -8.35 9.17
CA LYS A 159 15.42 -9.27 9.93
C LYS A 159 16.62 -9.72 9.11
N THR A 160 16.39 -10.27 7.92
CA THR A 160 17.45 -10.80 7.03
C THR A 160 17.00 -10.92 5.58
N ASN A 161 17.94 -11.10 4.66
CA ASN A 161 17.71 -11.30 3.23
C ASN A 161 16.94 -10.17 2.52
N CYS A 162 17.18 -8.92 2.90
CA CYS A 162 16.49 -7.75 2.32
C CYS A 162 17.47 -6.82 1.62
N PHE A 163 17.00 -5.97 0.71
CA PHE A 163 17.81 -4.86 0.20
C PHE A 163 17.04 -3.56 -0.08
N VAL A 164 17.76 -2.46 -0.09
CA VAL A 164 17.27 -1.12 -0.49
C VAL A 164 18.11 -0.63 -1.66
N CYS A 165 17.45 -0.23 -2.75
CA CYS A 165 18.09 0.41 -3.90
C CYS A 165 17.90 1.93 -3.86
N CYS A 166 18.99 2.68 -3.86
CA CYS A 166 18.99 4.13 -3.68
C CYS A 166 19.56 4.82 -4.90
N LYS A 167 18.71 5.52 -5.65
CA LYS A 167 19.11 6.21 -6.88
C LYS A 167 18.72 7.69 -6.84
N GLY A 168 19.71 8.56 -7.00
CA GLY A 168 19.51 10.01 -7.00
C GLY A 168 19.88 10.64 -5.67
N SER A 169 19.12 11.65 -5.24
CA SER A 169 19.32 12.38 -3.97
C SER A 169 18.39 11.84 -2.88
N THR A 170 18.19 10.53 -2.87
CA THR A 170 17.25 9.85 -2.00
C THR A 170 17.83 9.67 -0.60
N ASP A 171 16.98 9.79 0.42
CA ASP A 171 17.32 9.38 1.79
C ASP A 171 16.95 7.90 1.95
N CYS A 172 17.91 7.07 2.29
CA CYS A 172 17.73 5.64 2.35
C CYS A 172 18.27 5.10 3.66
N GLU A 173 17.42 4.40 4.39
CA GLU A 173 17.79 3.71 5.61
C GLU A 173 17.42 2.24 5.52
N LEU A 174 18.39 1.36 5.77
CA LEU A 174 18.16 -0.07 5.98
C LEU A 174 18.54 -0.43 7.42
N LYS A 175 17.57 -0.98 8.16
CA LYS A 175 17.76 -1.48 9.52
C LYS A 175 17.59 -2.99 9.54
N CYS A 176 18.67 -3.68 9.89
CA CYS A 176 18.68 -5.12 10.12
C CYS A 176 18.59 -5.46 11.59
N THR A 177 17.79 -6.45 11.96
CA THR A 177 17.72 -6.94 13.35
C THR A 177 18.51 -8.21 13.59
N ASP A 178 18.58 -9.12 12.61
CA ASP A 178 19.26 -10.42 12.73
C ASP A 178 20.54 -10.53 11.87
N ALA A 179 20.91 -9.47 11.15
CA ALA A 179 22.09 -9.43 10.28
C ALA A 179 22.77 -8.06 10.28
N GLU A 180 23.96 -7.98 9.71
CA GLU A 180 24.65 -6.70 9.46
C GLU A 180 24.21 -6.10 8.13
N VAL A 181 24.16 -4.76 8.09
CA VAL A 181 23.93 -4.00 6.86
C VAL A 181 25.25 -3.90 6.10
N THR A 182 25.24 -4.30 4.84
CA THR A 182 26.39 -4.15 3.93
C THR A 182 26.03 -3.18 2.80
N GLU A 183 26.97 -2.31 2.45
CA GLU A 183 26.83 -1.42 1.31
C GLU A 183 27.44 -2.07 0.06
N CYS A 184 26.67 -2.07 -1.03
CA CYS A 184 26.98 -2.69 -2.28
C CYS A 184 26.97 -1.65 -3.40
N PRO A 185 27.86 -1.78 -4.40
CA PRO A 185 27.88 -0.87 -5.54
C PRO A 185 26.61 -1.04 -6.38
N GLY A 186 25.85 0.04 -6.55
CA GLY A 186 24.74 0.09 -7.48
C GLY A 186 25.17 0.53 -8.88
N GLY A 187 24.28 0.33 -9.86
CA GLY A 187 24.46 0.80 -11.24
C GLY A 187 24.14 2.28 -11.37
N ASP A 188 24.76 2.99 -12.32
CA ASP A 188 24.48 4.40 -12.64
C ASP A 188 24.56 5.38 -11.45
N GLY A 189 25.48 5.14 -10.51
CA GLY A 189 25.66 5.98 -9.33
C GLY A 189 24.64 5.75 -8.22
N SER A 190 23.89 4.64 -8.29
CA SER A 190 23.07 4.17 -7.17
C SER A 190 23.91 3.44 -6.12
N THR A 191 23.35 3.33 -4.91
CA THR A 191 23.89 2.53 -3.82
C THR A 191 22.87 1.48 -3.45
N ILE A 192 23.31 0.27 -3.12
CA ILE A 192 22.44 -0.81 -2.66
C ILE A 192 22.83 -1.14 -1.22
N TYR A 193 21.89 -1.08 -0.30
CA TYR A 193 22.08 -1.58 1.06
C TYR A 193 21.49 -2.97 1.17
N VAL A 194 22.21 -3.93 1.71
CA VAL A 194 21.74 -5.31 1.86
C VAL A 194 21.79 -5.77 3.31
N CYS A 195 20.88 -6.66 3.66
CA CYS A 195 20.70 -7.24 4.98
C CYS A 195 20.93 -8.74 4.92
N GLY A 196 22.03 -9.26 5.48
CA GLY A 196 22.23 -10.71 5.60
C GLY A 196 22.26 -11.51 4.29
N ARG A 197 22.54 -10.86 3.16
CA ARG A 197 22.63 -11.46 1.82
C ARG A 197 23.81 -10.92 1.03
N GLU A 198 24.16 -11.62 -0.04
CA GLU A 198 25.17 -11.15 -0.99
C GLU A 198 24.66 -9.94 -1.78
N CYS A 199 25.58 -9.11 -2.26
CA CYS A 199 25.26 -7.95 -3.09
C CYS A 199 24.50 -8.40 -4.35
N PRO A 200 23.24 -7.97 -4.55
CA PRO A 200 22.50 -8.28 -5.76
C PRO A 200 23.11 -7.56 -6.96
N SER A 201 22.72 -7.99 -8.15
CA SER A 201 23.08 -7.27 -9.36
C SER A 201 22.37 -5.90 -9.39
N SER A 202 23.01 -4.89 -9.97
CA SER A 202 22.36 -3.58 -10.15
C SER A 202 21.09 -3.62 -11.00
N ALA A 203 20.88 -4.72 -11.75
CA ALA A 203 19.69 -4.95 -12.55
C ALA A 203 18.47 -5.38 -11.70
N GLU A 204 18.66 -5.70 -10.42
CA GLU A 204 17.57 -6.00 -9.47
C GLU A 204 16.96 -4.74 -8.87
N CYS A 205 17.60 -3.57 -9.03
CA CYS A 205 17.04 -2.28 -8.66
C CYS A 205 15.97 -1.78 -9.65
N LYS A 206 14.88 -2.54 -9.84
CA LYS A 206 13.76 -2.22 -10.74
C LYS A 206 12.52 -1.82 -9.98
N TYR A 207 12.59 -0.73 -9.22
CA TYR A 207 11.42 -0.19 -8.52
C TYR A 207 11.17 1.23 -9.01
N ASP A 208 10.44 1.34 -10.11
CA ASP A 208 10.06 2.63 -10.72
C ASP A 208 8.78 3.22 -10.08
N GLY A 209 8.44 2.81 -8.85
CA GLY A 209 7.24 3.25 -8.14
C GLY A 209 5.92 2.73 -8.72
N ALA A 210 5.97 1.77 -9.65
CA ALA A 210 4.83 0.99 -10.05
C ALA A 210 4.86 -0.34 -9.28
N ALA A 211 3.82 -0.63 -8.50
CA ALA A 211 3.59 -1.99 -8.02
C ALA A 211 3.66 -2.93 -9.23
N THR A 212 4.58 -3.89 -9.20
CA THR A 212 4.78 -4.83 -10.28
C THR A 212 3.58 -5.75 -10.32
N THR A 213 2.67 -5.53 -11.28
CA THR A 213 1.52 -6.41 -11.56
C THR A 213 1.91 -7.79 -12.08
N ASP A 214 3.13 -8.22 -11.80
CA ASP A 214 3.65 -9.50 -12.26
C ASP A 214 3.83 -10.37 -11.02
N GLY A 215 2.73 -11.02 -10.63
CA GLY A 215 2.66 -12.11 -9.66
C GLY A 215 3.47 -13.34 -10.11
N THR A 216 4.73 -13.12 -10.45
CA THR A 216 5.70 -14.16 -10.65
C THR A 216 6.36 -14.39 -9.30
N THR A 217 5.74 -15.29 -8.53
CA THR A 217 6.39 -16.03 -7.45
C THR A 217 7.88 -16.22 -7.79
N PRO A 218 8.85 -15.86 -6.92
CA PRO A 218 10.21 -16.31 -7.10
C PRO A 218 10.18 -17.84 -7.05
N ALA A 219 10.29 -18.45 -8.23
CA ALA A 219 10.41 -19.88 -8.36
C ALA A 219 11.65 -20.31 -7.57
N ASN A 220 11.41 -21.05 -6.50
CA ASN A 220 12.38 -21.90 -5.81
C ASN A 220 13.44 -22.41 -6.81
N GLN A 221 14.67 -21.91 -6.71
CA GLN A 221 15.88 -22.57 -7.17
C GLN A 221 16.99 -22.39 -6.15
#